data_AF-A0A2P5SVY7-F1
#
_entry.id   AF-A0A2P5SVY7-F1
#
_cell.length_a   1.000
_cell.length_b   1.000
_cell.length_c   1.000
_cell.angle_alpha   90.00
_cell.angle_beta   90.00
_cell.angle_gamma   90.00
#
_symmetry.space_group_name_H-M   'P 1'
#
loop_
_entity.id
_entity.type
_entity.pdbx_description
1 polymer ?
#
loop_
_entity_poly.entity_id
_entity_poly.type
_entity_poly.pdbx_seq_one_letter_code
_entity_poly.pdbx_strand_id
1 'polypeptide(L)'
;MLHTLINSPYYSDLSTLLMLINIEDDVLLIQDGVIASIKGNFIINKIFEIHKSVIIWALEEDLKARGLVKQISTKVRLVNYNGFVKLTEKHQQQMIW
;
A
#
# COMPACT_ATOMS: atom_id res chain seq x y z
N MET A 1 4.93 -0.05 11.98
CA MET A 1 5.41 1.07 11.13
C MET A 1 4.49 1.17 9.92
N LEU A 2 4.21 2.39 9.46
CA LEU A 2 3.45 2.63 8.24
C LEU A 2 4.40 2.83 7.05
N HIS A 3 4.41 1.90 6.10
CA HIS A 3 5.12 2.06 4.84
C HIS A 3 4.23 2.80 3.85
N THR A 4 4.65 3.95 3.33
CA THR A 4 3.87 4.72 2.35
C THR A 4 4.56 4.69 1.00
N LEU A 5 3.93 4.05 0.02
CA LEU A 5 4.40 4.03 -1.37
C LEU A 5 3.69 5.13 -2.15
N ILE A 6 4.47 6.10 -2.63
CA ILE A 6 3.95 7.28 -3.34
C ILE A 6 4.09 7.11 -4.85
N ASN A 7 5.21 6.56 -5.29
CA ASN A 7 5.50 6.38 -6.70
C ASN A 7 4.96 5.03 -7.21
N SER A 8 4.78 4.95 -8.53
CA SER A 8 4.42 3.70 -9.20
C SER A 8 5.37 2.57 -8.79
N PRO A 9 4.87 1.33 -8.56
CA PRO A 9 5.70 0.19 -8.18
C PRO A 9 6.79 -0.14 -9.22
N TYR A 10 6.66 0.35 -10.45
CA TYR A 10 7.64 0.18 -11.52
C TYR A 10 8.81 1.18 -11.45
N TYR A 11 8.72 2.20 -10.59
CA TYR A 11 9.72 3.24 -10.39
C TYR A 11 10.18 3.35 -8.92
N SER A 12 9.91 2.33 -8.11
CA SER A 12 10.24 2.30 -6.67
C SER A 12 11.15 1.13 -6.31
N ASP A 13 11.97 1.30 -5.27
CA ASP A 13 12.79 0.23 -4.71
C ASP A 13 11.95 -0.71 -3.82
N LEU A 14 11.18 -1.57 -4.48
CA LEU A 14 10.34 -2.55 -3.79
C LEU A 14 11.15 -3.66 -3.11
N SER A 15 12.40 -3.88 -3.51
CA SER A 15 13.25 -4.90 -2.88
C SER A 15 13.57 -4.48 -1.45
N THR A 16 13.99 -3.23 -1.24
CA THR A 16 14.27 -2.71 0.09
C THR A 16 13.00 -2.57 0.93
N LEU A 17 11.86 -2.21 0.32
CA LEU A 17 10.56 -2.23 1.01
C LEU A 17 10.25 -3.63 1.56
N LEU A 18 10.37 -4.67 0.73
CA LEU A 18 10.10 -6.05 1.12
C LEU A 18 11.08 -6.56 2.19
N MET A 19 12.32 -6.07 2.23
CA MET A 19 13.29 -6.44 3.26
C MET A 19 13.01 -5.80 4.62
N LEU A 20 12.36 -4.64 4.65
CA LEU A 20 12.13 -3.88 5.89
C LEU A 20 10.75 -4.08 6.50
N ILE A 21 9.80 -4.67 5.76
CA ILE A 21 8.44 -4.88 6.25
C ILE A 21 8.40 -5.99 7.31
N ASN A 22 7.66 -5.75 8.39
CA ASN A 22 7.44 -6.69 9.49
C ASN A 22 5.96 -7.03 9.66
N ILE A 23 5.67 -8.03 10.51
CA ILE A 23 4.31 -8.59 10.66
C ILE A 23 3.28 -7.63 11.27
N GLU A 24 3.74 -6.59 11.98
CA GLU A 24 2.88 -5.56 12.61
C GLU A 24 2.72 -4.30 11.74
N ASP A 25 3.36 -4.27 10.58
CA ASP A 25 3.36 -3.12 9.68
C ASP A 25 2.13 -3.08 8.77
N ASP A 26 1.79 -1.88 8.33
CA ASP A 26 0.82 -1.67 7.26
C ASP A 26 1.50 -0.97 6.08
N VAL A 27 0.98 -1.22 4.88
CA VAL A 27 1.40 -0.53 3.64
C VAL A 27 0.26 0.36 3.17
N LEU A 28 0.55 1.64 2.93
CA LEU A 28 -0.37 2.61 2.35
C LEU A 28 0.11 3.00 0.96
N LEU A 29 -0.76 2.83 -0.03
CA LEU A 29 -0.55 3.21 -1.42
C LEU A 29 -1.27 4.53 -1.68
N ILE A 30 -0.53 5.56 -2.06
CA ILE A 30 -1.07 6.87 -2.44
C ILE A 30 -0.46 7.33 -3.76
N GLN A 31 -1.02 8.36 -4.37
CA GLN A 31 -0.61 8.92 -5.64
C GLN A 31 -0.44 7.80 -6.69
N ASP A 32 0.70 7.72 -7.38
CA ASP A 32 0.94 6.68 -8.39
C ASP A 32 1.20 5.30 -7.77
N GLY A 33 1.52 5.25 -6.47
CA GLY A 33 1.65 4.01 -5.70
C GLY A 33 0.37 3.17 -5.72
N VAL A 34 -0.81 3.75 -5.93
CA VAL A 34 -2.07 2.98 -6.04
C VAL A 34 -2.07 2.01 -7.23
N ILE A 35 -1.18 2.16 -8.21
CA ILE A 35 -0.98 1.20 -9.30
C ILE A 35 -0.57 -0.19 -8.76
N ALA A 36 0.11 -0.23 -7.61
CA ALA A 36 0.44 -1.47 -6.90
C ALA A 36 -0.79 -2.27 -6.46
N SER A 37 -1.96 -1.62 -6.32
CA SER A 37 -3.20 -2.26 -5.85
C SER A 37 -3.94 -3.07 -6.92
N ILE A 38 -3.55 -2.93 -8.19
CA ILE A 38 -4.21 -3.60 -9.32
C ILE A 38 -4.14 -5.13 -9.14
N LYS A 39 -5.25 -5.80 -9.43
CA LYS A 39 -5.36 -7.26 -9.36
C LYS A 39 -4.26 -7.92 -10.19
N GLY A 40 -3.53 -8.84 -9.56
CA GLY A 40 -2.42 -9.55 -10.20
C GLY A 40 -1.08 -8.84 -10.11
N ASN A 41 -0.99 -7.66 -9.49
CA ASN A 41 0.31 -7.02 -9.25
C ASN A 41 1.17 -7.89 -8.32
N PHE A 42 2.43 -8.09 -8.70
CA PHE A 42 3.35 -9.01 -8.02
C PHE A 42 3.65 -8.60 -6.58
N ILE A 43 3.67 -7.29 -6.28
CA ILE A 43 4.08 -6.80 -4.96
C ILE A 43 3.10 -7.23 -3.87
N ILE A 44 1.80 -7.26 -4.18
CA ILE A 44 0.75 -7.73 -3.29
C ILE A 44 1.08 -9.15 -2.84
N ASN A 45 1.34 -10.05 -3.79
CA ASN A 45 1.63 -11.45 -3.46
C ASN A 45 2.91 -11.60 -2.65
N LYS A 46 3.99 -10.87 -3.00
CA LYS A 46 5.24 -10.90 -2.25
C LYS A 46 5.07 -10.45 -0.79
N ILE A 47 4.31 -9.39 -0.55
CA ILE A 47 4.03 -8.92 0.82
C ILE A 47 3.32 -10.02 1.63
N PHE A 48 2.27 -10.65 1.06
CA PHE A 48 1.53 -11.72 1.74
C PHE A 48 2.31 -13.03 1.88
N GLU A 49 3.30 -13.30 1.02
CA GLU A 49 4.22 -14.43 1.14
C GLU A 49 5.16 -14.26 2.34
N ILE A 50 5.67 -13.04 2.55
CA ILE A 50 6.55 -12.72 3.69
C ILE A 50 5.72 -12.67 4.98
N HIS A 51 4.66 -11.87 4.98
CA HIS A 51 3.81 -11.64 6.16
C HIS A 51 2.33 -11.60 5.79
N LYS A 52 1.60 -12.67 6.12
CA LYS A 52 0.15 -12.77 5.84
C LYS A 52 -0.71 -11.76 6.59
N SER A 53 -0.21 -11.22 7.71
CA SER A 53 -0.94 -10.30 8.59
C SER A 53 -0.85 -8.84 8.16
N VAL A 54 0.11 -8.50 7.29
CA VAL A 54 0.29 -7.12 6.80
C VAL A 54 -0.95 -6.69 6.03
N ILE A 55 -1.43 -5.49 6.31
CA ILE A 55 -2.58 -4.92 5.63
C ILE A 55 -2.09 -3.91 4.60
N ILE A 56 -2.53 -4.09 3.35
CA ILE A 56 -2.29 -3.14 2.26
C ILE A 56 -3.54 -2.27 2.09
N TRP A 57 -3.34 -0.96 2.17
CA TRP A 57 -4.35 0.07 2.00
C TRP A 57 -4.08 0.86 0.72
N ALA A 58 -5.12 1.24 0.00
CA ALA A 58 -5.02 2.16 -1.14
C ALA A 58 -5.97 3.33 -0.96
N LEU A 59 -5.46 4.55 -1.20
CA LEU A 59 -6.26 5.76 -1.10
C LEU A 59 -7.33 5.78 -2.22
N GLU A 60 -8.59 5.81 -1.81
CA GLU A 60 -9.73 5.70 -2.69
C GLU A 60 -9.80 6.88 -3.68
N GLU A 61 -9.46 8.07 -3.21
CA GLU A 61 -9.43 9.30 -4.01
C GLU A 61 -8.41 9.21 -5.15
N ASP A 62 -7.22 8.66 -4.89
CA ASP A 62 -6.18 8.46 -5.92
C ASP A 62 -6.57 7.38 -6.94
N LEU A 63 -7.24 6.33 -6.49
CA LEU A 63 -7.80 5.29 -7.36
C LEU A 63 -8.90 5.85 -8.27
N LYS A 64 -9.77 6.71 -7.74
CA LYS A 64 -10.81 7.40 -8.51
C LYS A 64 -10.18 8.33 -9.53
N ALA A 65 -9.20 9.14 -9.14
CA ALA A 65 -8.49 10.05 -10.03
C ALA A 65 -7.84 9.34 -11.22
N ARG A 66 -7.37 8.10 -11.02
CA ARG A 66 -6.75 7.27 -12.08
C ARG A 66 -7.71 6.30 -12.78
N GLY A 67 -8.99 6.26 -12.40
CA GLY A 67 -9.98 5.35 -12.99
C GLY A 67 -9.75 3.86 -12.68
N LEU A 68 -9.06 3.53 -11.58
CA LEU A 68 -8.60 2.18 -11.27
C LEU A 68 -9.51 1.40 -10.30
N VAL A 69 -10.55 2.03 -9.74
CA VAL A 69 -11.40 1.48 -8.66
C VAL A 69 -11.92 0.06 -8.95
N LYS A 70 -12.26 -0.26 -10.20
CA LYS A 70 -12.82 -1.58 -10.59
C LYS A 70 -11.75 -2.66 -10.83
N GLN A 71 -10.47 -2.31 -10.79
CA GLN A 71 -9.35 -3.19 -11.15
C GLN A 71 -8.55 -3.65 -9.93
N ILE A 72 -8.91 -3.19 -8.73
CA ILE A 72 -8.17 -3.46 -7.50
C ILE A 72 -8.29 -4.92 -7.04
N SER A 73 -7.22 -5.42 -6.44
CA SER A 73 -7.20 -6.72 -5.78
C SER A 73 -8.12 -6.74 -4.55
N THR A 74 -8.81 -7.84 -4.32
CA THR A 74 -9.62 -8.05 -3.09
C THR A 74 -8.78 -8.15 -1.82
N LYS A 75 -7.46 -8.32 -1.97
CA LYS A 75 -6.50 -8.33 -0.85
C LYS A 75 -6.12 -6.92 -0.37
N VAL A 76 -6.48 -5.88 -1.12
CA VAL A 76 -6.18 -4.47 -0.79
C VAL A 76 -7.44 -3.82 -0.24
N ARG A 77 -7.30 -3.11 0.88
CA ARG A 77 -8.39 -2.36 1.52
C ARG A 77 -8.40 -0.93 1.01
N LEU A 78 -9.59 -0.39 0.79
CA LEU A 78 -9.74 1.03 0.47
C LEU A 78 -9.73 1.87 1.73
N VAL A 79 -9.13 3.05 1.63
CA VAL A 79 -9.09 4.05 2.70
C VAL A 79 -9.34 5.43 2.10
N ASN A 80 -10.02 6.31 2.84
CA ASN A 80 -10.14 7.72 2.49
C ASN A 80 -9.13 8.56 3.30
N TYR A 81 -9.11 9.88 3.09
CA TYR A 81 -8.18 10.75 3.84
C TYR A 81 -8.32 10.65 5.37
N ASN A 82 -9.53 10.52 5.90
CA ASN A 82 -9.72 10.34 7.36
C ASN A 82 -9.11 9.03 7.85
N GLY A 83 -9.25 7.95 7.07
CA GLY A 83 -8.62 6.67 7.37
C GLY A 83 -7.10 6.72 7.22
N PHE A 84 -6.57 7.49 6.26
CA PHE A 84 -5.12 7.76 6.18
C PHE A 84 -4.64 8.43 7.47
N VAL A 85 -5.28 9.50 7.94
CA VAL A 85 -4.90 10.14 9.22
C VAL A 85 -4.91 9.12 10.37
N LYS A 86 -5.96 8.29 10.47
CA LYS A 86 -6.01 7.22 11.49
C LYS A 86 -4.88 6.19 11.37
N LEU A 87 -4.43 5.87 10.15
CA LEU A 87 -3.28 4.98 9.95
C LEU A 87 -1.99 5.64 10.45
N THR A 88 -1.82 6.95 10.25
CA THR A 88 -0.66 7.69 10.79
C THR A 88 -0.69 7.78 12.32
N GLU A 89 -1.86 7.83 12.94
CA GLU A 89 -1.98 7.76 14.41
C GLU A 89 -1.72 6.36 14.96
N LYS A 90 -2.15 5.31 14.23
CA LYS A 90 -1.97 3.90 14.62
C LYS A 90 -0.49 3.51 14.71
N HIS A 91 0.35 4.03 13.82
CA HIS A 91 1.76 3.66 13.72
C HIS A 91 2.68 4.78 14.20
N GLN A 92 3.52 4.52 15.19
CA GLN A 92 4.45 5.52 15.73
C GLN A 92 5.52 6.00 14.73
N GLN A 93 5.81 5.19 13.71
CA GLN A 93 6.84 5.46 12.71
C GLN A 93 6.25 5.32 11.31
N GLN A 94 6.77 6.13 10.38
CA GLN A 94 6.42 6.11 8.97
C GLN A 94 7.69 6.03 8.12
N MET A 95 7.65 5.23 7.06
CA MET A 95 8.71 5.15 6.06
C MET A 95 8.13 5.37 4.67
N ILE A 96 8.69 6.32 3.93
CA ILE A 96 8.18 6.77 2.64
C ILE A 96 9.05 6.20 1.50
N TRP A 97 8.40 5.72 0.44
CA TRP A 97 8.96 5.02 -0.71
C TRP A 97 8.52 5.66 -2.04
#